data_AF-A0A202E0C4-F1
#
_entry.id   AF-A0A202E0C4-F1
#
_cell.length_a   1.000
_cell.length_b   1.000
_cell.length_c   1.000
_cell.angle_alpha   90.00
_cell.angle_beta   90.00
_cell.angle_gamma   90.00
#
_symmetry.space_group_name_H-M   'P 1'
#
loop_
_entity.id
_entity.type
_entity.pdbx_description
1 polymer ?
#
loop_
_entity_poly.entity_id
_entity_poly.type
_entity_poly.pdbx_seq_one_letter_code
_entity_poly.pdbx_strand_id
1 'polypeptide(L)'
;MAPSQAQDYGVASRTAVITGFPQFVEANSEFTGFIMMPISTGKTMTFMMVPIIDYYDVYELRDNETSQEFIIAHARGTARLPETEIRCGGVLKELNSSTSTTNGNAPSKFLESIYYARA
;
A
#
# COMPACT_ATOMS: atom_id res chain seq x y z
N MET A 1 -3.67 -8.65 11.42
CA MET A 1 -4.51 -9.25 10.35
C MET A 1 -3.61 -9.69 9.23
N ALA A 2 -4.01 -10.70 8.46
CA ALA A 2 -3.27 -11.11 7.27
C ALA A 2 -3.53 -10.15 6.08
N PRO A 3 -2.61 -10.03 5.11
CA PRO A 3 -2.78 -9.33 3.84
C PRO A 3 -4.13 -9.59 3.16
N SER A 4 -4.52 -10.86 3.03
CA SER A 4 -5.80 -11.30 2.47
C SER A 4 -7.01 -10.68 3.18
N GLN A 5 -7.01 -10.72 4.51
CA GLN A 5 -8.06 -10.12 5.33
C GLN A 5 -8.11 -8.59 5.21
N ALA A 6 -6.96 -7.94 5.04
CA ALA A 6 -6.89 -6.49 4.88
C ALA A 6 -7.51 -6.06 3.54
N GLN A 7 -7.31 -6.85 2.48
CA GLN A 7 -7.92 -6.60 1.17
C GLN A 7 -9.45 -6.73 1.24
N ASP A 8 -9.94 -7.86 1.76
CA ASP A 8 -11.37 -8.21 1.73
C ASP A 8 -12.20 -7.45 2.77
N TYR A 9 -11.70 -7.36 4.00
CA TYR A 9 -12.45 -6.82 5.14
C TYR A 9 -11.96 -5.46 5.64
N GLY A 10 -10.81 -4.99 5.15
CA GLY A 10 -10.28 -3.69 5.53
C GLY A 10 -11.23 -2.55 5.17
N VAL A 11 -11.43 -1.61 6.09
CA VAL A 11 -12.27 -0.42 5.85
C VAL A 11 -11.34 0.78 5.63
N ALA A 12 -11.52 1.49 4.53
CA ALA A 12 -10.76 2.70 4.24
C ALA A 12 -10.92 3.75 5.36
N SER A 13 -9.91 4.58 5.56
CA SER A 13 -9.82 5.58 6.63
C SER A 13 -9.85 5.00 8.05
N ARG A 14 -9.52 3.71 8.22
CA ARG A 14 -9.34 3.06 9.53
C ARG A 14 -7.91 2.62 9.72
N THR A 15 -7.49 2.58 10.98
CA THR A 15 -6.19 2.03 11.36
C THR A 15 -6.20 0.51 11.24
N ALA A 16 -5.11 -0.06 10.77
CA ALA A 16 -4.92 -1.51 10.71
C ALA A 16 -3.48 -1.88 11.07
N VAL A 17 -3.31 -3.11 11.56
CA VAL A 17 -2.01 -3.73 11.78
C VAL A 17 -1.96 -5.02 10.97
N ILE A 18 -1.13 -5.04 9.95
CA ILE A 18 -0.99 -6.14 8.99
C ILE A 18 0.35 -6.83 9.22
N THR A 19 0.38 -8.16 9.14
CA THR A 19 1.58 -8.97 9.38
C THR A 19 1.93 -9.75 8.14
N GLY A 20 3.21 -9.74 7.73
CA GLY A 20 3.68 -10.48 6.57
C GLY A 20 5.11 -10.13 6.18
N PHE A 21 5.51 -10.58 4.99
CA PHE A 21 6.85 -10.42 4.45
C PHE A 21 6.83 -9.33 3.37
N PRO A 22 7.51 -8.19 3.59
CA PRO A 22 7.48 -7.08 2.66
C PRO A 22 8.49 -7.35 1.54
N GLN A 23 8.05 -7.23 0.30
CA GLN A 23 8.88 -7.27 -0.88
C GLN A 23 8.83 -5.92 -1.57
N PHE A 24 10.00 -5.28 -1.74
CA PHE A 24 10.06 -3.95 -2.36
C PHE A 24 9.64 -4.01 -3.83
N VAL A 25 8.79 -3.07 -4.22
CA VAL A 25 8.32 -2.91 -5.60
C VAL A 25 9.16 -1.84 -6.27
N GLU A 26 9.94 -2.22 -7.28
CA GLU A 26 10.79 -1.27 -7.99
C GLU A 26 9.95 -0.27 -8.81
N ALA A 27 10.43 0.97 -8.91
CA ALA A 27 9.74 2.05 -9.61
C ALA A 27 9.58 1.80 -11.13
N ASN A 28 10.40 0.93 -11.73
CA ASN A 28 10.30 0.51 -13.13
C ASN A 28 9.48 -0.78 -13.31
N SER A 29 8.89 -1.31 -12.24
CA SER A 29 8.05 -2.52 -12.30
C SER A 29 6.67 -2.23 -12.87
N GLU A 30 5.93 -3.28 -13.20
CA GLU A 30 4.56 -3.24 -13.75
C GLU A 30 3.50 -2.66 -12.78
N PHE A 31 3.89 -2.15 -11.61
CA PHE A 31 2.96 -1.64 -10.62
C PHE A 31 2.35 -0.29 -11.03
N THR A 32 1.03 -0.28 -11.26
CA THR A 32 0.24 0.86 -11.78
C THR A 32 -0.75 1.43 -10.74
N GLY A 33 -0.32 1.53 -9.48
CA GLY A 33 -1.15 2.09 -8.41
C GLY A 33 -1.16 3.63 -8.38
N PHE A 34 -2.35 4.24 -8.33
CA PHE A 34 -2.53 5.68 -8.22
C PHE A 34 -3.28 6.07 -6.94
N ILE A 35 -2.92 7.22 -6.38
CA ILE A 35 -3.65 7.87 -5.28
C ILE A 35 -4.23 9.20 -5.74
N MET A 36 -5.38 9.57 -5.18
CA MET A 36 -5.97 10.89 -5.38
C MET A 36 -5.38 11.87 -4.38
N MET A 37 -4.70 12.89 -4.89
CA MET A 37 -4.13 13.96 -4.09
C MET A 37 -4.92 15.26 -4.28
N PRO A 38 -5.34 15.93 -3.19
CA PRO A 38 -5.94 17.26 -3.28
C PRO A 38 -4.85 18.31 -3.53
N ILE A 39 -5.12 19.23 -4.46
CA ILE A 39 -4.23 20.35 -4.80
C ILE A 39 -5.04 21.63 -4.72
N SER A 40 -4.52 22.58 -3.94
CA SER A 40 -5.09 23.92 -3.82
C SER A 40 -4.51 24.84 -4.88
N THR A 41 -5.36 25.36 -5.75
CA THR A 41 -4.99 26.41 -6.70
C THR A 41 -5.79 27.66 -6.36
N GLY A 42 -5.21 28.52 -5.53
CA GLY A 42 -5.89 29.71 -5.01
C GLY A 42 -7.03 29.34 -4.05
N LYS A 43 -8.28 29.63 -4.44
CA LYS A 43 -9.49 29.30 -3.66
C LYS A 43 -10.18 28.01 -4.10
N THR A 44 -9.65 27.32 -5.11
CA THR A 44 -10.25 26.12 -5.67
C THR A 44 -9.45 24.88 -5.26
N MET A 45 -10.16 23.82 -4.87
CA MET A 45 -9.58 22.49 -4.67
C MET A 45 -9.81 21.64 -5.91
N THR A 46 -8.72 21.10 -6.46
CA THR A 46 -8.74 20.14 -7.57
C THR A 46 -8.11 18.83 -7.08
N PHE A 47 -8.55 17.69 -7.61
CA PHE A 47 -7.94 16.39 -7.32
C PHE A 47 -7.14 15.91 -8.53
N MET A 48 -5.93 15.42 -8.30
CA MET A 48 -5.09 14.80 -9.33
C MET A 48 -4.77 13.35 -8.94
N MET A 49 -4.78 12.45 -9.91
CA MET A 49 -4.25 11.10 -9.76
C MET A 49 -2.73 11.14 -9.94
N VAL A 50 -1.99 10.65 -8.96
CA VAL A 50 -0.53 10.54 -9.01
C VAL A 50 -0.10 9.10 -8.73
N PRO A 51 0.96 8.59 -9.39
CA PRO A 51 1.55 7.31 -9.03
C PRO A 51 1.94 7.30 -7.56
N ILE A 52 1.56 6.26 -6.83
CA ILE A 52 1.87 6.17 -5.40
C ILE A 52 3.38 6.02 -5.13
N ILE A 53 4.12 5.42 -6.08
CA ILE A 53 5.59 5.27 -6.03
C ILE A 53 6.35 6.61 -6.03
N ASP A 54 5.73 7.69 -6.48
CA ASP A 54 6.37 9.01 -6.49
C ASP A 54 6.57 9.52 -5.05
N TYR A 55 5.66 9.14 -4.14
CA TYR A 55 5.58 9.64 -2.77
C TYR A 55 6.02 8.63 -1.71
N TYR A 56 5.97 7.32 -2.03
CA TYR A 56 6.23 6.25 -1.08
C TYR A 56 7.20 5.21 -1.65
N ASP A 57 7.94 4.58 -0.74
CA ASP A 57 8.55 3.29 -1.02
C ASP A 57 7.44 2.23 -0.91
N VAL A 58 7.11 1.57 -2.02
CA VAL A 58 5.99 0.64 -2.11
C VAL A 58 6.47 -0.80 -1.93
N TYR A 59 5.71 -1.58 -1.19
CA TYR A 59 5.98 -2.98 -0.91
C TYR A 59 4.73 -3.83 -1.14
N GLU A 60 4.93 -5.03 -1.69
CA GLU A 60 3.96 -6.12 -1.62
C GLU A 60 4.17 -6.86 -0.31
N LEU A 61 3.16 -6.86 0.56
CA LEU A 61 3.16 -7.66 1.77
C LEU A 61 2.48 -9.00 1.46
N ARG A 62 3.25 -10.08 1.59
CA ARG A 62 2.77 -11.45 1.34
C ARG A 62 2.49 -12.17 2.64
N ASP A 63 1.45 -13.00 2.63
CA ASP A 63 1.19 -13.96 3.69
C ASP A 63 1.82 -15.34 3.37
N ASN A 64 1.95 -16.19 4.39
CA ASN A 64 2.47 -17.55 4.22
C ASN A 64 1.41 -18.55 3.72
N GLU A 65 0.13 -18.21 3.80
CA GLU A 65 -0.97 -19.18 3.66
C GLU A 65 -1.71 -19.10 2.33
N THR A 66 -1.89 -17.90 1.77
CA THR A 66 -2.77 -17.65 0.62
C THR A 66 -2.03 -17.08 -0.58
N SER A 67 -0.75 -16.71 -0.42
CA SER A 67 0.06 -16.01 -1.44
C SER A 67 -0.62 -14.73 -1.95
N GLN A 68 -1.60 -14.19 -1.22
CA GLN A 68 -2.22 -12.92 -1.56
C GLN A 68 -1.31 -11.77 -1.16
N GLU A 69 -1.19 -10.82 -2.06
CA GLU A 69 -0.36 -9.63 -1.90
C GLU A 69 -1.24 -8.46 -1.48
N PHE A 70 -0.75 -7.70 -0.49
CA PHE A 70 -1.38 -6.45 -0.06
C PHE A 70 -0.36 -5.31 -0.11
N ILE A 71 -0.76 -4.16 -0.64
CA ILE A 71 0.17 -3.04 -0.85
C ILE A 71 0.40 -2.28 0.46
N ILE A 72 1.67 -2.06 0.78
CA ILE A 72 2.11 -1.17 1.85
C ILE A 72 2.91 -0.02 1.26
N ALA A 73 2.51 1.19 1.61
CA ALA A 73 3.21 2.42 1.28
C ALA A 73 4.00 2.88 2.51
N HIS A 74 5.32 2.79 2.44
CA HIS A 74 6.23 3.28 3.48
C HIS A 74 6.77 4.66 3.09
N ALA A 75 7.00 5.53 4.08
CA ALA A 75 7.53 6.86 3.81
C ALA A 75 8.82 6.78 2.98
N ARG A 76 8.91 7.58 1.92
CA ARG A 76 10.11 7.63 1.09
C ARG A 76 11.23 8.39 1.83
N GLY A 77 12.48 7.94 1.66
CA GLY A 77 13.64 8.59 2.28
C GLY A 77 13.91 8.18 3.73
N THR A 78 13.14 7.23 4.29
CA THR A 78 13.47 6.52 5.53
C THR A 78 14.19 5.20 5.23
N ALA A 79 14.61 4.49 6.27
CA ALA A 79 15.17 3.15 6.11
C ALA A 79 14.13 2.20 5.48
N ARG A 80 14.56 1.41 4.50
CA ARG A 80 13.72 0.39 3.86
C ARG A 80 13.21 -0.63 4.87
N LEU A 81 12.04 -1.21 4.58
CA LEU A 81 11.52 -2.32 5.35
C LEU A 81 12.43 -3.54 5.17
N PRO A 82 12.71 -4.32 6.24
CA PRO A 82 13.52 -5.52 6.14
C PRO A 82 12.74 -6.63 5.42
N GLU A 83 13.43 -7.45 4.61
CA GLU A 83 12.88 -8.64 3.93
C GLU A 83 12.66 -9.82 4.92
N THR A 84 12.05 -9.53 6.06
CA THR A 84 11.71 -10.47 7.13
C THR A 84 10.27 -10.26 7.55
N GLU A 85 9.68 -11.20 8.27
CA GLU A 85 8.32 -11.01 8.79
C GLU A 85 8.24 -9.78 9.70
N ILE A 86 7.31 -8.88 9.39
CA ILE A 86 7.05 -7.68 10.17
C ILE A 86 5.57 -7.51 10.47
N ARG A 87 5.28 -6.78 11.53
CA ARG A 87 3.98 -6.18 11.80
C ARG A 87 4.03 -4.71 11.42
N CYS A 88 3.28 -4.33 10.41
CA CYS A 88 3.17 -2.97 9.94
C CYS A 88 1.84 -2.36 10.38
N GLY A 89 1.90 -1.24 11.11
CA GLY A 89 0.73 -0.51 11.54
C GLY A 89 0.60 0.82 10.81
N GLY A 90 -0.63 1.20 10.50
CA GLY A 90 -0.89 2.36 9.66
C GLY A 90 -2.37 2.62 9.43
N VAL A 91 -2.66 3.40 8.38
CA VAL A 91 -4.02 3.75 7.97
C VAL A 91 -4.32 3.12 6.62
N LEU A 92 -5.44 2.40 6.53
CA LEU A 92 -5.94 1.87 5.26
C LEU A 92 -6.49 3.00 4.41
N LYS A 93 -6.05 3.07 3.16
CA LYS A 93 -6.48 4.05 2.17
C LYS A 93 -6.91 3.34 0.89
N GLU A 94 -7.68 4.04 0.09
CA GLU A 94 -8.12 3.55 -1.22
C GLU A 94 -6.97 3.67 -2.23
N LEU A 95 -6.78 2.62 -3.02
CA LEU A 95 -5.87 2.59 -4.14
C LEU A 95 -6.70 2.55 -5.42
N ASN A 96 -6.46 3.51 -6.32
CA ASN A 96 -7.05 3.48 -7.65
C ASN A 96 -6.05 2.79 -8.58
N SER A 97 -6.31 1.53 -8.92
CA SER A 97 -5.52 0.79 -9.91
C SER A 97 -6.18 0.85 -11.28
N SER A 98 -5.42 1.14 -12.33
CA SER A 98 -5.93 1.09 -13.71
C SER A 98 -5.88 -0.30 -14.35
N THR A 99 -5.19 -1.28 -13.74
CA THR A 99 -5.08 -2.65 -14.28
C THR A 99 -5.07 -3.72 -13.19
N SER A 100 -5.69 -4.87 -13.52
CA SER A 100 -5.68 -6.11 -12.76
C SER A 100 -4.26 -6.60 -12.47
N THR A 101 -3.98 -6.90 -11.20
CA THR A 101 -2.83 -7.75 -10.85
C THR A 101 -3.03 -9.14 -11.46
N THR A 102 -1.94 -9.90 -11.58
CA THR A 102 -1.82 -11.23 -12.22
C THR A 102 -2.86 -12.27 -11.75
N ASN A 103 -3.59 -12.00 -10.66
CA ASN A 103 -4.64 -12.85 -10.08
C ASN A 103 -6.07 -12.28 -10.17
N GLY A 104 -6.32 -11.31 -11.06
CA GLY A 104 -7.70 -10.91 -11.45
C GLY A 104 -8.41 -9.94 -10.49
N ASN A 105 -7.87 -9.65 -9.31
CA ASN A 105 -8.37 -8.63 -8.40
C ASN A 105 -7.30 -7.58 -8.13
N ALA A 106 -7.39 -6.43 -8.79
CA ALA A 106 -6.52 -5.32 -8.49
C ALA A 106 -6.72 -4.86 -7.04
N PRO A 107 -5.65 -4.56 -6.28
CA PRO A 107 -5.78 -4.08 -4.92
C PRO A 107 -6.50 -2.72 -4.92
N SER A 108 -7.69 -2.70 -4.34
CA SER A 108 -8.50 -1.48 -4.16
C SER A 108 -8.10 -0.66 -2.93
N LYS A 109 -7.19 -1.19 -2.11
CA LYS A 109 -6.75 -0.58 -0.85
C LYS A 109 -5.25 -0.77 -0.66
N PHE A 110 -4.65 0.11 0.12
CA PHE A 110 -3.27 -0.02 0.59
C PHE A 110 -3.16 0.45 2.04
N LEU A 111 -2.09 0.07 2.73
CA LEU A 111 -1.77 0.58 4.06
C LEU A 111 -0.70 1.65 3.94
N GLU A 112 -1.02 2.88 4.35
CA GLU A 112 0.00 3.89 4.61
C GLU A 112 0.65 3.60 5.98
N SER A 113 1.89 3.12 5.93
CA SER A 113 2.66 2.70 7.11
C SER A 113 3.07 3.90 7.96
N ILE A 114 2.76 3.83 9.25
CA ILE A 114 3.23 4.79 10.27
C ILE A 114 4.37 4.17 11.08
N TYR A 115 4.29 2.86 11.35
CA TYR A 115 5.32 2.12 12.08
C TYR A 115 5.41 0.68 11.59
N TYR A 116 6.55 0.06 11.89
CA TYR A 116 6.71 -1.39 11.82
C TYR A 116 7.48 -1.91 13.02
N ALA A 117 7.27 -3.18 13.34
CA ALA A 117 8.05 -3.92 14.32
C ALA A 117 8.31 -5.33 13.77
N ARG A 118 9.36 -5.99 14.29
CA ARG A 118 9.57 -7.42 14.04
C ARG A 118 8.37 -8.20 14.60
N ALA A 119 7.90 -9.18 13.83
CA ALA A 119 6.70 -9.95 14.18
C ALA A 119 6.92 -10.91 15.34
#